data_AF-A0A3M4C7R2-F1
#
_entry.id   AF-A0A3M4C7R2-F1
#
_cell.length_a   1.000
_cell.length_b   1.000
_cell.length_c   1.000
_cell.angle_alpha   90.00
_cell.angle_beta   90.00
_cell.angle_gamma   90.00
#
_symmetry.space_group_name_H-M   'P 1'
#
loop_
_entity.id
_entity.type
_entity.pdbx_description
1 polymer ?
#
loop_
_entity_poly.entity_id
_entity_poly.type
_entity_poly.pdbx_seq_one_letter_code
_entity_poly.pdbx_strand_id
1 'polypeptide(L)'
;YRLAHPQGFQYSWFCEHYRLWAAKVDVVMRQEHRAGEKLFVDYAGQTAPIIDRSTGEIRQAQIFVAVLGASSYTFAEATWSQKLP
;
A
#
# COMPACT_ATOMS: atom_id res chain seq x y z
N TYR A 1 35.63 -21.92 8.62
CA TYR A 1 36.26 -21.80 7.29
C TYR A 1 37.76 -21.59 7.38
N ARG A 2 38.26 -20.47 7.93
CA ARG A 2 39.71 -20.21 8.06
C ARG A 2 40.51 -21.27 8.85
N LEU A 3 39.90 -21.87 9.88
CA LEU A 3 40.52 -22.97 10.64
C LEU A 3 40.80 -24.23 9.79
N ALA A 4 40.02 -24.44 8.72
CA ALA A 4 40.23 -25.54 7.77
C ALA A 4 40.95 -25.09 6.49
N HIS A 5 41.00 -23.78 6.22
CA HIS A 5 41.61 -23.17 5.04
C HIS A 5 42.44 -21.95 5.46
N PRO A 6 43.76 -22.09 5.65
CA PRO A 6 44.63 -21.03 6.18
C PRO A 6 44.61 -19.71 5.38
N GLN A 7 44.37 -19.78 4.07
CA GLN A 7 44.18 -18.62 3.17
C GLN A 7 42.70 -18.30 2.89
N GLY A 8 41.77 -18.95 3.59
CA GLY A 8 40.35 -18.82 3.38
C GLY A 8 39.79 -17.47 3.86
N PHE A 9 38.61 -17.12 3.34
CA PHE A 9 37.90 -15.90 3.68
C PHE A 9 37.71 -15.74 5.19
N GLN A 10 37.95 -14.52 5.64
CA GLN A 10 37.84 -14.12 7.04
C GLN A 10 36.46 -13.52 7.32
N TYR A 11 36.11 -13.41 8.60
CA TYR A 11 34.82 -12.85 9.03
C TYR A 11 34.55 -11.45 8.46
N SER A 12 35.57 -10.59 8.39
CA SER A 12 35.47 -9.24 7.81
C SER A 12 35.01 -9.26 6.35
N TRP A 13 35.58 -10.15 5.54
CA TRP A 13 35.20 -10.35 4.13
C TRP A 13 33.73 -10.75 4.04
N PHE A 14 33.28 -11.73 4.84
CA PHE A 14 31.88 -12.14 4.84
C PHE A 14 30.93 -10.99 5.22
N CYS A 15 31.24 -10.24 6.28
CA CYS A 15 30.41 -9.12 6.71
C CYS A 15 30.37 -7.97 5.70
N GLU A 16 31.45 -7.74 4.97
CA GLU A 16 31.49 -6.76 3.88
C GLU A 16 30.58 -7.19 2.72
N HIS A 17 30.74 -8.41 2.23
CA HIS A 17 29.92 -8.93 1.13
C HIS A 17 28.44 -9.06 1.50
N TYR A 18 28.14 -9.46 2.74
CA TYR A 18 26.76 -9.49 3.24
C TYR A 18 26.15 -8.08 3.26
N ARG A 19 26.89 -7.05 3.70
CA ARG A 19 26.41 -5.66 3.68
C ARG A 19 26.19 -5.14 2.26
N LEU A 20 27.10 -5.45 1.34
CA LEU A 20 26.96 -5.08 -0.08
C LEU A 20 25.76 -5.77 -0.75
N TRP A 21 25.46 -7.01 -0.35
CA TRP A 21 24.26 -7.70 -0.79
C TRP A 21 23.00 -7.10 -0.17
N ALA A 22 22.97 -6.92 1.16
CA ALA A 22 21.81 -6.40 1.87
C ALA A 22 21.42 -4.98 1.40
N ALA A 23 22.40 -4.14 1.07
CA ALA A 23 22.17 -2.80 0.51
C ALA A 23 21.49 -2.79 -0.87
N LYS A 24 21.46 -3.94 -1.57
CA LYS A 24 20.78 -4.10 -2.87
C LYS A 24 19.39 -4.71 -2.74
N VAL A 25 19.01 -5.18 -1.55
CA VAL A 25 17.70 -5.78 -1.31
C VAL A 25 16.71 -4.67 -0.98
N ASP A 26 15.63 -4.59 -1.75
CA ASP A 26 14.54 -3.68 -1.45
C ASP A 26 13.82 -4.13 -0.18
N VAL A 27 13.69 -3.21 0.79
CA VAL A 27 13.07 -3.52 2.09
C VAL A 27 11.57 -3.38 1.96
N VAL A 28 10.90 -4.50 1.64
CA VAL A 28 9.45 -4.54 1.57
C VAL A 28 8.86 -5.01 2.90
N MET A 29 7.98 -4.20 3.49
CA MET A 29 7.16 -4.60 4.63
C MET A 29 5.97 -5.41 4.12
N ARG A 30 6.04 -6.74 4.21
CA ARG A 30 4.90 -7.60 3.92
C ARG A 30 3.93 -7.54 5.08
N GLN A 31 2.78 -6.92 4.87
CA GLN A 31 1.67 -6.99 5.80
C GLN A 31 0.78 -8.16 5.42
N GLU A 32 0.57 -9.09 6.35
CA GLU A 32 -0.40 -10.16 6.17
C GLU A 32 -1.80 -9.64 6.49
N HIS A 33 -2.73 -9.81 5.56
CA HIS A 33 -4.13 -9.46 5.74
C HIS A 33 -4.97 -10.72 5.60
N ARG A 34 -5.54 -11.21 6.70
CA ARG A 34 -6.48 -12.32 6.66
C ARG A 34 -7.78 -11.87 6.00
N ALA A 35 -8.29 -12.65 5.05
CA ALA A 35 -9.53 -12.34 4.37
C ALA A 35 -10.70 -12.16 5.37
N GLY A 36 -11.44 -11.06 5.22
CA GLY A 36 -12.58 -10.73 6.06
C GLY A 36 -12.25 -10.12 7.43
N GLU A 37 -10.98 -10.00 7.82
CA GLU A 37 -10.61 -9.45 9.14
C GLU A 37 -10.65 -7.92 9.18
N LYS A 38 -10.20 -7.26 8.11
CA LYS A 38 -10.04 -5.79 8.05
C LYS A 38 -10.54 -5.24 6.73
N LEU A 39 -11.27 -4.13 6.82
CA LEU A 39 -11.66 -3.27 5.71
C LEU A 39 -10.99 -1.91 5.92
N PHE A 40 -10.30 -1.42 4.89
CA PHE A 40 -9.74 -0.07 4.87
C PHE A 40 -10.75 0.85 4.21
N VAL A 41 -11.00 2.03 4.79
CA VAL A 41 -11.96 3.00 4.25
C VAL A 41 -11.34 4.39 4.23
N ASP A 42 -11.67 5.16 3.21
CA ASP A 42 -11.28 6.57 3.09
C ASP A 42 -12.25 7.34 2.17
N TYR A 43 -12.17 8.67 2.22
CA TYR A 43 -12.70 9.53 1.17
C TYR A 43 -11.57 9.98 0.26
N ALA A 44 -11.76 9.85 -1.06
CA ALA A 44 -10.84 10.44 -2.01
C ALA A 44 -10.79 11.96 -1.78
N GLY A 45 -9.58 12.51 -1.61
CA GLY A 45 -9.41 13.96 -1.44
C GLY A 45 -9.86 14.77 -2.67
N GLN A 46 -9.94 14.13 -3.83
CA GLN A 46 -10.51 14.72 -5.05
C GLN A 46 -12.02 14.49 -5.10
N THR A 47 -12.75 15.54 -5.46
CA THR A 47 -14.20 15.48 -5.72
C THR A 47 -14.47 15.29 -7.22
N ALA A 48 -15.63 14.70 -7.54
CA ALA A 48 -16.08 14.46 -8.89
C ALA A 48 -17.30 15.34 -9.23
N PRO A 49 -17.29 16.08 -10.34
CA PRO A 49 -18.45 16.86 -10.76
C PRO A 49 -19.56 15.95 -11.28
N ILE A 50 -20.77 16.13 -10.74
CA ILE A 50 -22.01 15.54 -11.25
C ILE A 50 -22.84 16.65 -11.87
N ILE A 51 -23.25 16.45 -13.12
CA ILE A 51 -24.01 17.43 -13.89
C ILE A 51 -25.46 16.98 -13.96
N ASP A 52 -26.38 17.83 -13.48
CA ASP A 52 -27.81 17.64 -13.71
C ASP A 52 -28.12 17.82 -15.20
N ARG A 53 -28.69 16.79 -15.82
CA ARG A 53 -28.97 16.82 -17.28
C ARG A 53 -30.07 17.80 -17.68
N SER A 54 -30.96 18.15 -16.75
CA SER A 54 -32.11 19.00 -17.01
C SER A 54 -31.82 20.47 -16.75
N THR A 55 -31.05 20.78 -15.70
CA THR A 55 -30.73 22.17 -15.31
C THR A 55 -29.33 22.61 -15.72
N GLY A 56 -28.42 21.67 -15.99
CA GLY A 56 -27.00 21.94 -16.22
C GLY A 56 -26.22 22.29 -14.94
N GLU A 57 -26.85 22.22 -13.76
CA GLU A 57 -26.20 22.49 -12.49
C GLU A 57 -25.07 21.47 -12.24
N ILE A 58 -23.93 21.95 -11.74
CA ILE A 58 -22.78 21.12 -11.40
C ILE A 58 -22.67 21.03 -9.89
N ARG A 59 -22.72 19.81 -9.36
CA ARG A 59 -22.52 19.52 -7.94
C ARG A 59 -21.31 18.63 -7.73
N GLN A 60 -20.45 18.98 -6.78
CA GLN A 60 -19.29 18.17 -6.44
C GLN A 60 -19.69 17.02 -5.51
N ALA A 61 -19.45 15.79 -5.95
CA ALA A 61 -19.60 14.58 -5.14
C ALA A 61 -18.24 14.14 -4.58
N GLN A 62 -18.28 13.54 -3.41
CA GLN A 62 -17.12 12.98 -2.72
C GLN A 62 -17.10 11.48 -2.97
N ILE A 63 -15.93 10.90 -3.20
CA ILE A 63 -15.83 9.47 -3.49
C ILE A 63 -15.44 8.73 -2.22
N PHE A 64 -16.37 7.99 -1.65
CA PHE A 64 -16.07 7.03 -0.60
C PHE A 64 -15.42 5.79 -1.23
N VAL A 65 -14.34 5.30 -0.63
CA VAL A 65 -13.61 4.11 -1.10
C VAL A 65 -13.43 3.14 0.06
N ALA A 66 -13.67 1.87 -0.19
CA ALA A 66 -13.42 0.80 0.76
C ALA A 66 -12.65 -0.36 0.09
N VAL A 67 -11.67 -0.95 0.78
CA VAL A 67 -10.80 -1.98 0.22
C VAL A 67 -10.58 -3.12 1.21
N LEU A 68 -10.76 -4.36 0.74
CA LEU A 68 -10.38 -5.55 1.50
C LEU A 68 -8.87 -5.78 1.45
N GLY A 69 -8.21 -5.76 2.60
CA GLY A 69 -6.74 -5.86 2.69
C GLY A 69 -6.13 -7.13 2.08
N ALA A 70 -6.87 -8.25 2.12
CA ALA A 70 -6.38 -9.53 1.64
C ALA A 70 -6.37 -9.67 0.11
N SER A 71 -7.29 -8.99 -0.57
CA SER A 71 -7.55 -9.19 -2.01
C SER A 71 -7.44 -7.91 -2.84
N SER A 72 -7.28 -6.76 -2.19
CA SER A 72 -7.41 -5.44 -2.82
C SER A 72 -8.74 -5.26 -3.56
N TYR A 73 -9.79 -5.95 -3.12
CA TYR A 73 -11.12 -5.80 -3.69
C TYR A 73 -11.70 -4.45 -3.28
N THR A 74 -11.88 -3.57 -4.26
CA THR A 74 -12.22 -2.16 -4.06
C THR A 74 -13.70 -1.90 -4.34
N PHE A 75 -14.34 -1.21 -3.41
CA PHE A 75 -15.65 -0.59 -3.54
C PHE A 75 -15.50 0.92 -3.61
N ALA A 76 -16.25 1.59 -4.48
CA ALA A 76 -16.26 3.04 -4.58
C ALA A 76 -17.69 3.56 -4.80
N GLU A 77 -18.06 4.61 -4.08
CA GLU A 77 -19.38 5.22 -4.14
C GLU A 77 -19.30 6.75 -4.11
N ALA A 78 -20.06 7.41 -4.96
CA ALA A 78 -20.20 8.86 -4.96
C ALA A 78 -21.26 9.29 -3.92
N THR A 79 -20.85 10.07 -2.93
CA THR A 79 -21.74 10.60 -1.89
C THR A 79 -21.75 12.13 -1.93
N TRP A 80 -22.83 12.74 -1.43
CA TRP A 80 -22.94 14.19 -1.38
C TRP A 80 -22.17 14.85 -0.23
N SER A 81 -21.81 14.06 0.79
CA SER A 81 -21.28 14.52 2.06
C SER A 81 -20.54 13.38 2.75
N GLN A 82 -19.45 13.70 3.47
CA GLN A 82 -18.76 12.73 4.34
C GLN A 82 -19.47 12.50 5.68
N LYS A 83 -20.44 13.35 6.02
CA LYS A 83 -21.19 13.24 7.27
C LYS A 83 -22.11 12.03 7.20
N LEU A 84 -22.25 11.37 8.34
CA LEU A 84 -23.27 10.36 8.57
C LEU A 84 -24.68 11.00 8.43
N PRO A 85 -25.68 10.20 8.01
CA PRO A 85 -27.08 10.63 7.99
C PRO A 85 -27.59 11.13 9.33
#